data_AF-A0A8T4S1V8-F1
#
_entry.id   AF-A0A8T4S1V8-F1
#
_cell.length_a   1.000
_cell.length_b   1.000
_cell.length_c   1.000
_cell.angle_alpha   90.00
_cell.angle_beta   90.00
_cell.angle_gamma   90.00
#
_symmetry.space_group_name_H-M   'P 1'
#
loop_
_entity.id
_entity.type
_entity.pdbx_description
1 polymer ?
#
loop_
_entity_poly.entity_id
_entity_poly.type
_entity_poly.pdbx_seq_one_letter_code
_entity_poly.pdbx_strand_id
1 'polypeptide(L)'
;MRKSAISNGCRMNRKYAGKFLVYLASFNSWLKDENYLMRWRYIIPASIALWLYFFLGNSLKGVFVVGVLAVAGSYSTIYKRSIRIPSAVELVTLGTVVTSISYGPFAGAVFGIIVTLASEIISSAVDVFTFLYMFARGVIGVAAFYMASTNIVLLGVLMVLLFNAICQPIYLLPGDIETKMKGLYFFVINIIFNFIAFFLLGGFLLKIAV
;
A
#
# COMPACT_ATOMS: atom_id res chain seq x y z
N MET A 1 -11.04 -61.80 -10.78
CA MET A 1 -9.58 -61.91 -10.62
C MET A 1 -9.08 -60.79 -9.73
N ARG A 2 -8.44 -61.13 -8.60
CA ARG A 2 -7.69 -60.20 -7.74
C ARG A 2 -6.46 -59.67 -8.47
N LYS A 3 -6.10 -58.41 -8.24
CA LYS A 3 -4.75 -58.05 -7.75
C LYS A 3 -4.83 -56.80 -6.89
N SER A 4 -4.57 -57.00 -5.60
CA SER A 4 -4.22 -56.01 -4.60
C SER A 4 -2.79 -55.52 -4.82
N ALA A 5 -2.52 -54.24 -4.53
CA ALA A 5 -1.22 -53.83 -4.00
C ALA A 5 -1.41 -52.61 -3.08
N ILE A 6 -1.41 -52.89 -1.78
CA ILE A 6 -1.12 -51.93 -0.72
C ILE A 6 0.41 -51.76 -0.71
N SER A 7 0.92 -50.53 -0.77
CA SER A 7 2.26 -50.24 -0.24
C SER A 7 2.21 -49.02 0.67
N ASN A 8 2.68 -49.25 1.89
CA ASN A 8 2.67 -48.35 3.03
C ASN A 8 3.71 -47.23 2.95
N GLY A 9 3.42 -46.11 3.64
CA GLY A 9 4.36 -45.05 4.00
C GLY A 9 3.81 -43.69 3.56
N CYS A 10 3.36 -42.77 4.40
CA CYS A 10 3.77 -42.40 5.75
C CYS A 10 2.51 -42.10 6.58
N ARG A 11 2.30 -42.83 7.69
CA ARG A 11 1.24 -42.49 8.66
C ARG A 11 1.68 -41.24 9.44
N MET A 12 1.49 -40.06 8.85
CA MET A 12 1.43 -38.83 9.64
C MET A 12 0.14 -38.83 10.45
N ASN A 13 0.29 -38.57 11.74
CA ASN A 13 -0.75 -38.53 12.75
C ASN A 13 -1.95 -37.67 12.29
N ARG A 14 -3.10 -38.32 12.00
CA ARG A 14 -4.30 -37.74 11.35
C ARG A 14 -4.93 -36.55 12.10
N LYS A 15 -4.54 -36.26 13.33
CA LYS A 15 -5.13 -35.16 14.12
C LYS A 15 -4.65 -33.76 13.77
N TYR A 16 -3.50 -33.60 13.10
CA TYR A 16 -2.92 -32.27 12.82
C TYR A 16 -2.75 -31.96 11.33
N ALA A 17 -2.53 -32.98 10.47
CA ALA A 17 -2.43 -32.80 9.03
C ALA A 17 -3.77 -32.40 8.36
N GLY A 18 -4.89 -32.83 8.95
CA GLY A 18 -6.23 -32.57 8.43
C GLY A 18 -6.58 -31.08 8.42
N LYS A 19 -6.23 -30.31 9.45
CA LYS A 19 -6.57 -28.87 9.50
C LYS A 19 -5.79 -28.04 8.50
N PHE A 20 -4.50 -28.31 8.32
CA PHE A 20 -3.67 -27.56 7.38
C PHE A 20 -4.00 -27.89 5.93
N LEU A 21 -4.21 -29.17 5.59
CA LEU A 21 -4.62 -29.58 4.25
C LEU A 21 -6.05 -29.14 3.93
N VAL A 22 -6.95 -29.08 4.91
CA VAL A 22 -8.30 -28.51 4.73
C VAL A 22 -8.23 -26.99 4.55
N TYR A 23 -7.35 -26.28 5.26
CA TYR A 23 -7.10 -24.86 5.01
C TYR A 23 -6.51 -24.62 3.61
N LEU A 24 -5.55 -25.43 3.18
CA LEU A 24 -4.97 -25.35 1.84
C LEU A 24 -5.99 -25.70 0.75
N ALA A 25 -6.84 -26.71 0.98
CA ALA A 25 -7.89 -27.09 0.05
C ALA A 25 -9.00 -26.01 -0.04
N SER A 26 -9.40 -25.45 1.12
CA SER A 26 -10.35 -24.34 1.20
C SER A 26 -9.79 -23.06 0.61
N PHE A 27 -8.49 -22.80 0.78
CA PHE A 27 -7.80 -21.69 0.17
C PHE A 27 -7.70 -21.88 -1.34
N ASN A 28 -7.41 -23.09 -1.81
CA ASN A 28 -7.34 -23.43 -3.23
C ASN A 28 -8.72 -23.40 -3.92
N SER A 29 -9.80 -23.76 -3.22
CA SER A 29 -11.17 -23.64 -3.74
C SER A 29 -11.67 -22.20 -3.74
N TRP A 30 -11.40 -21.44 -2.66
CA TRP A 30 -11.65 -19.99 -2.61
C TRP A 30 -10.92 -19.24 -3.73
N LEU A 31 -9.66 -19.61 -3.97
CA LEU A 31 -8.87 -19.12 -5.10
C LEU A 31 -9.42 -19.54 -6.47
N LYS A 32 -10.23 -20.60 -6.59
CA LYS A 32 -10.82 -21.05 -7.87
C LYS A 32 -12.17 -20.37 -8.17
N ASP A 33 -12.90 -19.97 -7.13
CA ASP A 33 -14.21 -19.31 -7.26
C ASP A 33 -14.13 -17.77 -7.33
N GLU A 34 -12.99 -17.16 -7.00
CA GLU A 34 -12.77 -15.74 -7.23
C GLU A 34 -12.56 -15.42 -8.72
N ASN A 35 -13.34 -14.46 -9.24
CA ASN A 35 -13.12 -13.85 -10.55
C ASN A 35 -11.64 -13.54 -10.75
N TYR A 36 -11.09 -13.89 -11.93
CA TYR A 36 -9.66 -13.81 -12.22
C TYR A 36 -9.02 -12.45 -11.92
N LEU A 37 -9.79 -11.35 -11.89
CA LEU A 37 -9.40 -9.99 -11.51
C LEU A 37 -9.18 -9.76 -10.00
N MET A 38 -9.85 -10.52 -9.11
CA MET A 38 -9.76 -10.35 -7.65
C MET A 38 -8.47 -10.95 -7.06
N ARG A 39 -7.98 -12.07 -7.61
CA ARG A 39 -6.71 -12.70 -7.22
C ARG A 39 -5.49 -11.76 -7.28
N TRP A 40 -5.47 -10.83 -8.25
CA TRP A 40 -4.34 -9.94 -8.46
C TRP A 40 -4.25 -8.82 -7.42
N ARG A 41 -5.33 -8.52 -6.66
CA ARG A 41 -5.32 -7.51 -5.58
C ARG A 41 -4.36 -7.87 -4.44
N TYR A 42 -4.00 -9.14 -4.30
CA TYR A 42 -3.04 -9.62 -3.29
C TYR A 42 -1.67 -9.94 -3.90
N ILE A 43 -1.65 -10.46 -5.13
CA ILE A 43 -0.42 -10.83 -5.82
C ILE A 43 0.37 -9.58 -6.25
N ILE A 44 -0.30 -8.52 -6.71
CA ILE A 44 0.37 -7.30 -7.19
C ILE A 44 1.16 -6.60 -6.07
N PRO A 45 0.57 -6.22 -4.92
CA PRO A 45 1.34 -5.59 -3.83
C PRO A 45 2.43 -6.49 -3.26
N ALA A 46 2.16 -7.81 -3.16
CA ALA A 46 3.14 -8.77 -2.66
C ALA A 46 4.33 -8.95 -3.61
N SER A 47 4.09 -9.03 -4.92
CA SER A 47 5.13 -9.12 -5.95
C SER A 47 5.96 -7.85 -5.99
N ILE A 48 5.33 -6.69 -5.75
CA ILE A 48 5.98 -5.38 -5.70
C ILE A 48 6.83 -5.23 -4.44
N ALA A 49 6.32 -5.63 -3.27
CA ALA A 49 7.09 -5.65 -2.04
C ALA A 49 8.29 -6.61 -2.14
N LEU A 50 8.10 -7.75 -2.83
CA LEU A 50 9.17 -8.70 -3.15
C LEU A 50 10.16 -8.15 -4.18
N TRP A 51 9.74 -7.28 -5.10
CA TRP A 51 10.65 -6.64 -6.06
C TRP A 51 11.47 -5.52 -5.41
N LEU A 52 10.81 -4.72 -4.55
CA LEU A 52 11.45 -3.70 -3.71
C LEU A 52 12.47 -4.33 -2.73
N TYR A 53 12.20 -5.53 -2.21
CA TYR A 53 13.16 -6.35 -1.42
C TYR A 53 14.52 -6.50 -2.10
N PHE A 54 14.53 -6.92 -3.37
CA PHE A 54 15.77 -7.27 -4.06
C PHE A 54 16.59 -6.05 -4.43
N PHE A 55 15.96 -4.88 -4.54
CA PHE A 55 16.62 -3.63 -4.92
C PHE A 55 17.08 -2.78 -3.73
N LEU A 56 16.45 -2.92 -2.54
CA LEU A 56 16.65 -2.00 -1.40
C LEU A 56 17.54 -2.52 -0.26
N GLY A 57 18.14 -3.69 -0.44
CA GLY A 57 19.16 -4.22 0.47
C GLY A 57 18.65 -5.34 1.36
N ASN A 58 19.54 -6.32 1.56
CA ASN A 58 19.32 -7.67 2.11
C ASN A 58 18.93 -7.71 3.61
N SER A 59 18.14 -6.76 4.11
CA SER A 59 17.61 -6.75 5.47
C SER A 59 16.18 -7.29 5.47
N LEU A 60 15.99 -8.51 5.99
CA LEU A 60 14.66 -9.10 6.22
C LEU A 60 13.73 -8.18 7.02
N LYS A 61 14.28 -7.30 7.86
CA LYS A 61 13.50 -6.32 8.64
C LYS A 61 12.89 -5.24 7.75
N GLY A 62 13.67 -4.67 6.83
CA GLY A 62 13.17 -3.59 5.97
C GLY A 62 12.09 -4.06 5.02
N VAL A 63 12.20 -5.30 4.59
CA VAL A 63 11.21 -5.99 3.77
C VAL A 63 9.89 -6.14 4.48
N PHE A 64 9.94 -6.55 5.75
CA PHE A 64 8.73 -6.70 6.54
C PHE A 64 8.05 -5.35 6.74
N VAL A 65 8.81 -4.30 7.08
CA VAL A 65 8.27 -2.94 7.27
C VAL A 65 7.67 -2.39 5.97
N VAL A 66 8.44 -2.40 4.89
CA VAL A 66 8.01 -1.91 3.57
C VAL A 66 6.83 -2.72 3.04
N GLY A 67 6.85 -4.05 3.18
CA GLY A 67 5.76 -4.92 2.76
C GLY A 67 4.46 -4.65 3.53
N VAL A 68 4.54 -4.51 4.85
CA VAL A 68 3.38 -4.17 5.68
C VAL A 68 2.84 -2.78 5.31
N LEU A 69 3.71 -1.80 5.12
CA LEU A 69 3.31 -0.45 4.70
C LEU A 69 2.73 -0.43 3.29
N ALA A 70 3.24 -1.24 2.36
CA ALA A 70 2.70 -1.36 1.01
C ALA A 70 1.29 -1.96 1.04
N VAL A 71 1.07 -3.01 1.84
CA VAL A 71 -0.27 -3.60 2.01
C VAL A 71 -1.20 -2.60 2.70
N ALA A 72 -0.79 -2.00 3.82
CA ALA A 72 -1.60 -1.02 4.53
C ALA A 72 -1.95 0.19 3.65
N GLY A 73 -0.99 0.73 2.91
CA GLY A 73 -1.18 1.80 1.94
C GLY A 73 -2.15 1.41 0.82
N SER A 74 -1.97 0.23 0.22
CA SER A 74 -2.79 -0.23 -0.90
C SER A 74 -4.24 -0.53 -0.48
N TYR A 75 -4.45 -1.04 0.74
CA TYR A 75 -5.78 -1.34 1.27
C TYR A 75 -6.46 -0.12 1.93
N SER A 76 -5.68 0.89 2.31
CA SER A 76 -6.21 2.16 2.84
C SER A 76 -7.03 2.96 1.82
N THR A 77 -7.23 2.50 0.60
CA THR A 77 -8.13 3.18 -0.37
C THR A 77 -9.38 2.38 -0.70
N ILE A 78 -9.52 1.14 -0.19
CA ILE A 78 -10.65 0.26 -0.54
C ILE A 78 -12.00 0.85 -0.18
N TYR A 79 -12.07 1.54 0.95
CA TYR A 79 -13.32 2.10 1.43
C TYR A 79 -13.85 3.25 0.54
N LYS A 80 -13.02 3.82 -0.36
CA LYS A 80 -13.45 4.77 -1.41
C LYS A 80 -14.60 4.19 -2.25
N ARG A 81 -14.60 2.87 -2.49
CA ARG A 81 -15.65 2.17 -3.24
C ARG A 81 -16.98 2.11 -2.52
N SER A 82 -16.95 2.03 -1.18
CA SER A 82 -18.17 1.89 -0.37
C SER A 82 -18.82 3.23 -0.08
N ILE A 83 -18.03 4.30 0.10
CA ILE A 83 -18.54 5.57 0.63
C ILE A 83 -18.77 6.63 -0.48
N ARG A 84 -18.30 6.43 -1.73
CA ARG A 84 -18.46 7.37 -2.89
C ARG A 84 -18.09 8.83 -2.60
N ILE A 85 -17.41 9.10 -1.50
CA ILE A 85 -16.85 10.40 -1.13
C ILE A 85 -15.35 10.28 -1.31
N PRO A 86 -14.67 11.27 -1.92
CA PRO A 86 -13.21 11.30 -2.02
C PRO A 86 -12.64 11.49 -0.62
N SER A 87 -12.42 10.38 0.04
CA SER A 87 -11.90 10.33 1.39
C SER A 87 -10.40 10.13 1.35
N ALA A 88 -9.70 10.99 2.07
CA ALA A 88 -8.27 11.17 1.99
C ALA A 88 -7.48 10.41 3.08
N VAL A 89 -8.08 9.38 3.66
CA VAL A 89 -7.43 8.53 4.67
C VAL A 89 -6.53 7.56 3.91
N GLU A 90 -5.34 8.01 3.53
CA GLU A 90 -4.37 7.24 2.75
C GLU A 90 -3.06 7.10 3.52
N LEU A 91 -2.67 5.85 3.82
CA LEU A 91 -1.38 5.56 4.47
C LEU A 91 -0.20 5.57 3.49
N VAL A 92 -0.46 5.82 2.20
CA VAL A 92 0.56 5.84 1.15
C VAL A 92 1.64 6.88 1.44
N THR A 93 1.27 8.09 1.87
CA THR A 93 2.27 9.14 2.20
C THR A 93 3.20 8.71 3.31
N LEU A 94 2.65 8.14 4.39
CA LEU A 94 3.42 7.64 5.52
C LEU A 94 4.42 6.58 5.08
N GLY A 95 3.96 5.59 4.30
CA GLY A 95 4.81 4.54 3.77
C GLY A 95 5.92 5.09 2.86
N THR A 96 5.58 6.03 1.97
CA THR A 96 6.55 6.68 1.08
C THR A 96 7.64 7.43 1.85
N VAL A 97 7.25 8.22 2.84
CA VAL A 97 8.19 9.02 3.65
C VAL A 97 9.09 8.12 4.48
N VAL A 98 8.53 7.13 5.18
CA VAL A 98 9.33 6.18 5.97
C VAL A 98 10.31 5.41 5.09
N THR A 99 9.85 4.89 3.95
CA THR A 99 10.70 4.15 3.01
C THR A 99 11.81 5.04 2.44
N SER A 100 11.48 6.29 2.13
CA SER A 100 12.43 7.29 1.62
C SER A 100 13.56 7.56 2.61
N ILE A 101 13.22 7.84 3.87
CA ILE A 101 14.21 8.17 4.91
C ILE A 101 15.11 6.96 5.20
N SER A 102 14.52 5.76 5.29
CA SER A 102 15.25 4.56 5.70
C SER A 102 16.10 3.93 4.59
N TYR A 103 15.64 3.99 3.33
CA TYR A 103 16.26 3.25 2.23
C TYR A 103 16.70 4.15 1.05
N GLY A 104 16.48 5.46 1.16
CA GLY A 104 16.94 6.46 0.19
C GLY A 104 15.84 7.00 -0.73
N PRO A 105 16.15 8.06 -1.49
CA PRO A 105 15.17 8.81 -2.27
C PRO A 105 14.53 7.98 -3.38
N PHE A 106 15.32 7.16 -4.08
CA PHE A 106 14.83 6.26 -5.13
C PHE A 106 13.88 5.20 -4.56
N ALA A 107 14.20 4.66 -3.38
CA ALA A 107 13.36 3.69 -2.68
C ALA A 107 11.98 4.25 -2.40
N GLY A 108 11.94 5.43 -1.78
CA GLY A 108 10.71 6.14 -1.47
C GLY A 108 9.91 6.46 -2.73
N ALA A 109 10.57 6.93 -3.80
CA ALA A 109 9.90 7.31 -5.04
C ALA A 109 9.22 6.10 -5.70
N VAL A 110 9.96 4.99 -5.86
CA VAL A 110 9.43 3.75 -6.44
C VAL A 110 8.32 3.18 -5.56
N PHE A 111 8.51 3.15 -4.24
CA PHE A 111 7.45 2.74 -3.31
C PHE A 111 6.18 3.56 -3.50
N GLY A 112 6.30 4.90 -3.52
CA GLY A 112 5.16 5.80 -3.67
C GLY A 112 4.42 5.58 -4.99
N ILE A 113 5.14 5.47 -6.11
CA ILE A 113 4.55 5.20 -7.43
C ILE A 113 3.78 3.89 -7.39
N ILE A 114 4.43 2.82 -6.95
CA ILE A 114 3.85 1.49 -7.09
C ILE A 114 2.70 1.27 -6.11
N VAL A 115 2.84 1.68 -4.84
CA VAL A 115 1.77 1.52 -3.84
C VAL A 115 0.54 2.36 -4.24
N THR A 116 0.74 3.50 -4.90
CA THR A 116 -0.37 4.29 -5.45
C THR A 116 -1.07 3.57 -6.60
N LEU A 117 -0.31 3.00 -7.54
CA LEU A 117 -0.89 2.21 -8.61
C LEU A 117 -1.66 1.00 -8.06
N ALA A 118 -1.05 0.30 -7.09
CA ALA A 118 -1.67 -0.82 -6.41
C ALA A 118 -2.95 -0.40 -5.67
N SER A 119 -2.94 0.73 -4.97
CA SER A 119 -4.11 1.23 -4.26
C SER A 119 -5.26 1.56 -5.20
N GLU A 120 -4.98 2.10 -6.40
CA GLU A 120 -6.00 2.41 -7.41
C GLU A 120 -6.52 1.16 -8.15
N ILE A 121 -5.66 0.20 -8.44
CA ILE A 121 -6.08 -1.11 -8.97
C ILE A 121 -6.96 -1.82 -7.96
N ILE A 122 -6.54 -1.84 -6.69
CA ILE A 122 -7.28 -2.47 -5.62
C ILE A 122 -8.62 -1.77 -5.42
N SER A 123 -8.68 -0.44 -5.32
CA SER A 123 -9.95 0.27 -5.17
C SER A 123 -10.87 0.12 -6.39
N SER A 124 -10.35 -0.37 -7.53
CA SER A 124 -11.03 -0.38 -8.83
C SER A 124 -11.40 1.04 -9.29
N ALA A 125 -10.58 2.03 -8.93
CA ALA A 125 -10.78 3.44 -9.23
C ALA A 125 -9.67 3.99 -10.15
N VAL A 126 -9.06 3.12 -10.96
CA VAL A 126 -8.09 3.53 -11.97
C VAL A 126 -8.74 4.50 -12.95
N ASP A 127 -8.17 5.70 -13.03
CA ASP A 127 -8.65 6.81 -13.83
C ASP A 127 -7.46 7.52 -14.53
N VAL A 128 -7.74 8.45 -15.44
CA VAL A 128 -6.75 9.26 -16.15
C VAL A 128 -5.83 9.99 -15.18
N PHE A 129 -6.34 10.38 -14.00
CA PHE A 129 -5.56 11.05 -12.96
C PHE A 129 -4.64 10.12 -12.14
N THR A 130 -4.76 8.79 -12.27
CA THR A 130 -3.90 7.84 -11.55
C THR A 130 -2.43 8.07 -11.86
N PHE A 131 -2.08 8.39 -13.12
CA PHE A 131 -0.70 8.70 -13.50
C PHE A 131 -0.16 9.97 -12.81
N LEU A 132 -1.00 10.99 -12.64
CA LEU A 132 -0.64 12.20 -11.91
C LEU A 132 -0.39 11.89 -10.43
N TYR A 133 -1.22 11.05 -9.82
CA TYR A 133 -1.03 10.62 -8.43
C TYR A 133 0.25 9.82 -8.24
N MET A 134 0.54 8.88 -9.16
CA MET A 134 1.79 8.12 -9.16
C MET A 134 2.99 9.06 -9.25
N PHE A 135 2.96 10.01 -10.19
CA PHE A 135 4.03 11.00 -10.35
C PHE A 135 4.23 11.83 -9.08
N ALA A 136 3.15 12.40 -8.52
CA ALA A 136 3.21 13.18 -7.29
C ALA A 136 3.80 12.38 -6.12
N ARG A 137 3.46 11.09 -6.02
CA ARG A 137 3.96 10.17 -4.99
C ARG A 137 5.43 9.81 -5.19
N GLY A 138 5.88 9.73 -6.43
CA GLY A 138 7.30 9.65 -6.77
C GLY A 138 8.08 10.89 -6.31
N VAL A 139 7.57 12.08 -6.62
CA VAL A 139 8.17 13.36 -6.21
C VAL A 139 8.27 13.46 -4.68
N ILE A 140 7.22 13.09 -3.96
CA ILE A 140 7.23 13.06 -2.48
C ILE A 140 8.30 12.11 -1.95
N GLY A 141 8.46 10.94 -2.57
CA GLY A 141 9.50 9.99 -2.18
C GLY A 141 10.90 10.56 -2.32
N VAL A 142 11.19 11.33 -3.37
CA VAL A 142 12.49 12.01 -3.52
C VAL A 142 12.62 13.16 -2.53
N ALA A 143 11.61 14.03 -2.44
CA ALA A 143 11.63 15.23 -1.60
C ALA A 143 11.77 14.91 -0.11
N ALA A 144 11.12 13.84 0.37
CA ALA A 144 11.15 13.43 1.77
C ALA A 144 12.58 13.11 2.26
N PHE A 145 13.42 12.50 1.42
CA PHE A 145 14.79 12.16 1.77
C PHE A 145 15.64 13.40 2.03
N TYR A 146 15.55 14.41 1.16
CA TYR A 146 16.32 15.65 1.30
C TYR A 146 15.88 16.50 2.49
N MET A 147 14.70 16.23 3.04
CA MET A 147 14.16 16.89 4.23
C MET A 147 14.17 15.99 5.47
N ALA A 148 14.88 14.85 5.44
CA ALA A 148 14.88 13.84 6.49
C ALA A 148 15.37 14.32 7.86
N SER A 149 16.12 15.44 7.91
CA SER A 149 16.55 16.08 9.17
C SER A 149 15.42 16.79 9.92
N THR A 150 14.26 16.96 9.29
CA THR A 150 13.09 17.61 9.87
C THR A 150 12.35 16.66 10.81
N ASN A 151 11.61 17.19 11.78
CA ASN A 151 10.69 16.39 12.59
C ASN A 151 9.74 15.58 11.70
N ILE A 152 9.58 14.28 11.97
CA ILE A 152 8.81 13.34 11.13
C ILE A 152 7.34 13.76 10.93
N VAL A 153 6.72 14.40 11.94
CA VAL A 153 5.34 14.88 11.85
C VAL A 153 5.25 16.08 10.92
N LEU A 154 6.16 17.04 11.10
CA LEU A 154 6.23 18.22 10.23
C LEU A 154 6.56 17.82 8.79
N LEU A 155 7.50 16.89 8.61
CA LEU A 155 7.84 16.34 7.30
C LEU A 155 6.63 15.67 6.65
N GLY A 156 5.88 14.86 7.40
CA GLY A 156 4.65 14.25 6.94
C GLY A 156 3.62 15.27 6.44
N VAL A 157 3.38 16.32 7.21
CA VAL A 157 2.47 17.41 6.82
C VAL A 157 2.95 18.13 5.56
N LEU A 158 4.24 18.48 5.47
CA LEU A 158 4.81 19.13 4.30
C LEU A 158 4.69 18.27 3.04
N MET A 159 4.90 16.96 3.16
CA MET A 159 4.76 16.03 2.03
C MET A 159 3.30 15.86 1.58
N VAL A 160 2.34 15.94 2.51
CA VAL A 160 0.90 15.96 2.17
C VAL A 160 0.52 17.27 1.49
N LEU A 161 1.04 18.40 1.96
CA LEU A 161 0.84 19.69 1.31
C LEU A 161 1.43 19.68 -0.10
N LEU A 162 2.62 19.11 -0.29
CA LEU A 162 3.24 18.95 -1.60
C LEU A 162 2.40 18.05 -2.52
N PHE A 163 1.89 16.91 -2.02
CA PHE A 163 0.97 16.06 -2.77
C PHE A 163 -0.24 16.86 -3.27
N ASN A 164 -0.88 17.59 -2.36
CA ASN A 164 -2.06 18.35 -2.67
C ASN A 164 -1.76 19.52 -3.61
N ALA A 165 -0.61 20.17 -3.49
CA ALA A 165 -0.19 21.24 -4.39
C ALA A 165 -0.02 20.75 -5.83
N ILE A 166 0.40 19.49 -6.02
CA ILE A 166 0.52 18.87 -7.35
C ILE A 166 -0.86 18.41 -7.87
N CYS A 167 -1.65 17.76 -7.02
CA CYS A 167 -2.86 17.05 -7.47
C CYS A 167 -4.14 17.90 -7.44
N GLN A 168 -4.32 18.79 -6.45
CA GLN A 168 -5.58 19.54 -6.27
C GLN A 168 -5.87 20.62 -7.32
N PRO A 169 -4.88 21.28 -7.96
CA PRO A 169 -5.18 22.30 -8.97
C PRO A 169 -6.09 21.80 -10.10
N ILE A 170 -5.99 20.52 -10.45
CA ILE A 170 -6.82 19.91 -11.51
C ILE A 170 -8.30 19.79 -11.13
N TYR A 171 -8.62 19.75 -9.83
CA TYR A 171 -9.99 19.70 -9.33
C TYR A 171 -10.53 21.09 -9.00
N LEU A 172 -9.67 21.99 -8.51
CA LEU A 172 -10.06 23.30 -8.02
C LEU A 172 -10.22 24.35 -9.12
N LEU A 173 -9.41 24.27 -10.19
CA LEU A 173 -9.41 25.28 -11.26
C LEU A 173 -10.54 25.04 -12.28
N PRO A 174 -10.65 23.87 -12.94
CA PRO A 174 -11.64 23.67 -14.00
C PRO A 174 -12.98 23.10 -13.51
N GLY A 175 -13.07 22.61 -12.27
CA GLY A 175 -14.26 21.90 -11.78
C GLY A 175 -15.43 22.81 -11.40
N ASP A 176 -16.65 22.27 -11.46
CA ASP A 176 -17.85 22.92 -10.93
C ASP A 176 -17.80 23.08 -9.40
N ILE A 177 -18.70 23.90 -8.85
CA ILE A 177 -18.76 24.17 -7.39
C ILE A 177 -18.76 22.89 -6.55
N GLU A 178 -19.46 21.85 -7.01
CA GLU A 178 -19.52 20.55 -6.32
C GLU A 178 -18.15 19.85 -6.29
N THR A 179 -17.43 19.85 -7.42
CA THR A 179 -16.08 19.27 -7.53
C THR A 179 -15.08 20.03 -6.68
N LYS A 180 -15.18 21.36 -6.63
CA LYS A 180 -14.34 22.20 -5.76
C LYS A 180 -14.56 21.88 -4.29
N MET A 181 -15.80 21.73 -3.86
CA MET A 181 -16.14 21.36 -2.48
C MET A 181 -15.61 19.96 -2.11
N LYS A 182 -15.71 19.00 -3.03
CA LYS A 182 -15.12 17.67 -2.85
C LYS A 182 -13.59 17.71 -2.73
N GLY A 183 -12.93 18.52 -3.55
CA GLY A 183 -11.47 18.73 -3.48
C GLY A 183 -11.03 19.38 -2.17
N LEU A 184 -11.76 20.40 -1.70
CA LEU A 184 -11.50 21.05 -0.42
C LEU A 184 -11.70 20.08 0.77
N TYR A 185 -12.77 19.28 0.74
CA TYR A 185 -13.01 18.24 1.74
C TYR A 185 -11.86 17.23 1.76
N PHE A 186 -11.45 16.73 0.59
CA PHE A 186 -10.31 15.83 0.47
C PHE A 186 -9.05 16.47 1.07
N PHE A 187 -8.72 17.71 0.70
CA PHE A 187 -7.54 18.43 1.17
C PHE A 187 -7.48 18.47 2.71
N VAL A 188 -8.57 18.89 3.36
CA VAL A 188 -8.62 19.03 4.82
C VAL A 188 -8.49 17.68 5.51
N ILE A 189 -9.27 16.68 5.08
CA ILE A 189 -9.23 15.34 5.67
C ILE A 189 -7.86 14.69 5.47
N ASN A 190 -7.20 14.93 4.33
CA ASN A 190 -5.89 14.36 4.02
C ASN A 190 -4.84 14.82 5.03
N ILE A 191 -4.84 16.14 5.30
CA ILE A 191 -3.91 16.77 6.23
C ILE A 191 -4.15 16.27 7.65
N ILE A 192 -5.40 16.28 8.11
CA ILE A 192 -5.75 15.85 9.47
C ILE A 192 -5.37 14.38 9.67
N PHE A 193 -5.76 13.51 8.73
CA PHE A 193 -5.48 12.09 8.85
C PHE A 193 -3.98 11.81 8.85
N ASN A 194 -3.22 12.38 7.91
CA ASN A 194 -1.78 12.15 7.87
C ASN A 194 -1.09 12.74 9.09
N PHE A 195 -1.49 13.92 9.58
CA PHE A 195 -0.96 14.46 10.83
C PHE A 195 -1.09 13.45 11.98
N ILE A 196 -2.27 12.87 12.16
CA ILE A 196 -2.52 11.83 13.18
C ILE A 196 -1.65 10.59 12.92
N ALA A 197 -1.60 10.12 11.68
CA ALA A 197 -0.84 8.93 11.31
C ALA A 197 0.67 9.11 11.58
N PHE A 198 1.24 10.25 11.21
CA PHE A 198 2.64 10.56 11.46
C PHE A 198 2.93 10.79 12.96
N PHE A 199 2.02 11.43 13.69
CA PHE A 199 2.15 11.64 15.13
C PHE A 199 2.16 10.31 15.91
N LEU A 200 1.26 9.39 15.56
CA LEU A 200 1.13 8.10 16.25
C LEU A 200 2.17 7.06 15.80
N LEU A 201 2.41 6.95 14.48
CA LEU A 201 3.15 5.84 13.90
C LEU A 201 4.54 6.24 13.38
N GLY A 202 4.76 7.50 12.99
CA GLY A 202 5.96 7.92 12.26
C GLY A 202 7.26 7.61 13.00
N GLY A 203 7.35 8.03 14.27
CA GLY A 203 8.55 7.78 15.09
C GLY A 203 8.77 6.30 15.41
N PHE A 204 7.69 5.53 15.58
CA PHE A 204 7.78 4.09 15.83
C PHE A 204 8.28 3.33 14.59
N LEU A 205 7.72 3.65 13.42
CA LEU A 205 8.09 3.01 12.16
C LEU A 205 9.55 3.28 11.77
N LEU A 206 10.04 4.51 11.94
CA LEU A 206 11.45 4.83 11.67
C LEU A 206 12.42 4.05 12.55
N LYS A 207 12.08 3.83 13.83
CA LYS A 207 12.91 3.03 14.76
C LYS A 207 13.01 1.55 14.38
N ILE A 208 12.05 1.02 13.64
CA ILE A 208 12.03 -0.39 13.22
C ILE A 208 12.67 -0.54 11.83
N ALA A 209 12.56 0.49 10.99
CA ALA A 209 13.04 0.49 9.62
C ALA A 209 14.57 0.68 9.52
N VAL A 210 15.17 1.43 10.45
CA VAL A 210 16.63 1.63 10.60
C VAL A 210 17.21 0.53 11.48
#